data_AF-A0A965RKG9-F1
#
_entry.id   AF-A0A965RKG9-F1
#
_cell.length_a   1.000
_cell.length_b   1.000
_cell.length_c   1.000
_cell.angle_alpha   90.00
_cell.angle_beta   90.00
_cell.angle_gamma   90.00
#
_symmetry.space_group_name_H-M   'P 1'
#
loop_
_entity.id
_entity.type
_entity.pdbx_description
1 polymer ?
#
loop_
_entity_poly.entity_id
_entity_poly.type
_entity_poly.pdbx_seq_one_letter_code
_entity_poly.pdbx_strand_id
1 'polypeptide(L)'
;MTRTELINKIVHDLLNDGFSVHLNRCVDINGWSGWFDADDDNKEFVVSLDHPFGFETMIHEYCHYLQWKNKRPLWDSIDNTYGVLIDWFEDSEVSATEEELDQSFHDIILLEHDCEMMSLNFAIQNCIENFDPKRYIQAANLYLWHYHFNRRFRKKPNLPICATNAVDIMSTTFKNDYKFYLNLDNLETYRQDRIIQEYS
;
A
#
# COMPACT_ATOMS: atom_id res chain seq x y z
N MET A 1 2.09 11.83 -19.28
CA MET A 1 1.20 10.71 -19.66
C MET A 1 -0.20 11.02 -19.16
N THR A 2 -1.23 10.87 -19.99
CA THR A 2 -2.62 11.04 -19.57
C THR A 2 -3.10 9.84 -18.76
N ARG A 3 -4.17 9.99 -17.97
CA ARG A 3 -4.77 8.87 -17.24
C ARG A 3 -5.19 7.73 -18.16
N THR A 4 -5.78 8.05 -19.31
CA THR A 4 -6.20 7.06 -20.31
C THR A 4 -5.02 6.30 -20.91
N GLU A 5 -3.92 7.00 -21.24
CA GLU A 5 -2.70 6.36 -21.73
C GLU A 5 -2.11 5.39 -20.69
N LEU A 6 -2.10 5.81 -19.42
CA LEU A 6 -1.61 4.97 -18.33
C LEU A 6 -2.49 3.73 -18.14
N ILE A 7 -3.82 3.90 -18.06
CA ILE A 7 -4.75 2.78 -17.92
C ILE A 7 -4.56 1.78 -19.06
N ASN A 8 -4.47 2.26 -20.31
CA ASN A 8 -4.24 1.39 -21.45
C ASN A 8 -2.92 0.62 -21.34
N LYS A 9 -1.84 1.27 -20.89
CA LYS A 9 -0.55 0.61 -20.65
C LYS A 9 -0.66 -0.47 -19.58
N ILE A 10 -1.23 -0.15 -18.42
CA ILE A 10 -1.38 -1.06 -17.27
C ILE A 10 -2.20 -2.29 -17.68
N VAL A 11 -3.38 -2.06 -18.27
CA VAL A 11 -4.27 -3.12 -18.74
C VAL A 11 -3.56 -4.02 -19.75
N HIS A 12 -2.85 -3.44 -20.72
CA HIS A 12 -2.14 -4.21 -21.73
C HIS A 12 -1.02 -5.07 -21.13
N ASP A 13 -0.21 -4.51 -20.24
CA ASP A 13 0.91 -5.22 -19.63
C ASP A 13 0.43 -6.38 -18.75
N LEU A 14 -0.62 -6.15 -17.95
CA LEU A 14 -1.27 -7.18 -17.11
C LEU A 14 -1.89 -8.31 -17.93
N LEU A 15 -2.68 -7.97 -18.96
CA LEU A 15 -3.33 -8.97 -19.82
C LEU A 15 -2.31 -9.84 -20.57
N ASN A 16 -1.18 -9.27 -21.00
CA ASN A 16 -0.12 -10.02 -21.67
C ASN A 16 0.54 -11.06 -20.78
N ASP A 17 0.58 -10.81 -19.47
CA ASP A 17 1.12 -11.76 -18.49
C ASP A 17 0.02 -12.64 -17.86
N GLY A 18 -1.21 -12.59 -18.38
CA GLY A 18 -2.30 -13.49 -18.02
C GLY A 18 -3.10 -13.08 -16.78
N PHE A 19 -3.02 -11.83 -16.33
CA PHE A 19 -3.84 -11.32 -15.23
C PHE A 19 -5.26 -11.00 -15.71
N SER A 20 -6.24 -11.28 -14.86
CA SER A 20 -7.56 -10.67 -14.98
C SER A 20 -7.52 -9.22 -14.46
N VAL A 21 -8.25 -8.32 -15.10
CA VAL A 21 -8.21 -6.89 -14.75
C VAL A 21 -9.63 -6.38 -14.48
N HIS A 22 -9.86 -5.92 -13.25
CA HIS A 22 -11.17 -5.51 -12.73
C HIS A 22 -11.15 -4.05 -12.31
N LEU A 23 -11.62 -3.17 -13.20
CA LEU A 23 -11.72 -1.73 -12.95
C LEU A 23 -13.16 -1.36 -12.60
N ASN A 24 -13.46 -1.28 -11.31
CA ASN A 24 -14.83 -1.15 -10.79
C ASN A 24 -15.20 0.32 -10.55
N ARG A 25 -16.42 0.71 -10.93
CA ARG A 25 -16.98 2.05 -10.64
C ARG A 25 -17.73 2.04 -9.31
N CYS A 26 -16.95 2.05 -8.23
CA CYS A 26 -17.43 2.11 -6.86
C CYS A 26 -16.43 2.90 -5.99
N VAL A 27 -16.86 3.26 -4.78
CA VAL A 27 -16.02 3.97 -3.81
C VAL A 27 -15.04 3.02 -3.13
N ASP A 28 -15.47 1.79 -2.85
CA ASP A 28 -14.62 0.72 -2.33
C ASP A 28 -15.14 -0.65 -2.79
N ILE A 29 -14.30 -1.67 -2.65
CA ILE A 29 -14.58 -3.07 -2.95
C ILE A 29 -14.33 -3.85 -1.65
N ASN A 30 -15.38 -4.16 -0.92
CA ASN A 30 -15.31 -4.81 0.40
C ASN A 30 -14.42 -4.03 1.41
N GLY A 31 -14.45 -2.70 1.38
CA GLY A 31 -13.62 -1.85 2.23
C GLY A 31 -12.21 -1.56 1.71
N TRP A 32 -11.87 -2.03 0.50
CA TRP A 32 -10.56 -1.80 -0.13
C TRP A 32 -10.66 -0.89 -1.36
N SER A 33 -9.61 -0.10 -1.61
CA SER A 33 -9.50 0.71 -2.84
C SER A 33 -8.99 -0.08 -4.04
N GLY A 34 -8.37 -1.24 -3.82
CA GLY A 34 -7.78 -2.10 -4.83
C GLY A 34 -6.84 -3.12 -4.20
N TRP A 35 -6.39 -4.07 -5.01
CA TRP A 35 -5.34 -5.04 -4.67
C TRP A 35 -4.74 -5.64 -5.95
N PHE A 36 -3.53 -6.16 -5.81
CA PHE A 36 -2.86 -6.99 -6.79
C PHE A 36 -2.60 -8.37 -6.19
N ASP A 37 -3.04 -9.41 -6.88
CA ASP A 37 -2.80 -10.80 -6.53
C ASP A 37 -2.12 -11.51 -7.72
N ALA A 38 -1.01 -12.19 -7.42
CA ALA A 38 -0.19 -12.88 -8.39
C ALA A 38 -0.05 -14.37 -8.10
N ASP A 39 -0.89 -14.92 -7.21
CA ASP A 39 -0.96 -16.34 -6.93
C ASP A 39 -1.20 -17.15 -8.21
N ASP A 40 -0.58 -18.32 -8.28
CA ASP A 40 -0.60 -19.15 -9.49
C ASP A 40 -2.01 -19.59 -9.89
N ASP A 41 -2.92 -19.68 -8.92
CA ASP A 41 -4.33 -20.05 -9.13
C ASP A 41 -5.23 -18.83 -9.37
N ASN A 42 -4.82 -17.62 -8.96
CA ASN A 42 -5.62 -16.39 -9.05
C ASN A 42 -4.74 -15.16 -9.37
N LYS A 43 -4.56 -14.88 -10.67
CA LYS A 43 -3.91 -13.64 -11.12
C LYS A 43 -4.95 -12.56 -11.35
N GLU A 44 -5.02 -11.59 -10.46
CA GLU A 44 -5.97 -10.48 -10.58
C GLU A 44 -5.39 -9.13 -10.19
N PHE A 45 -5.90 -8.11 -10.88
CA PHE A 45 -5.62 -6.72 -10.61
C PHE A 45 -6.95 -6.00 -10.45
N VAL A 46 -7.19 -5.45 -9.28
CA VAL A 46 -8.49 -4.89 -8.91
C VAL A 46 -8.33 -3.46 -8.42
N VAL A 47 -9.13 -2.54 -8.96
CA VAL A 47 -9.13 -1.13 -8.54
C VAL A 47 -10.55 -0.56 -8.50
N SER A 48 -10.82 0.23 -7.46
CA SER A 48 -12.05 1.01 -7.27
C SER A 48 -11.85 2.43 -7.83
N LEU A 49 -12.37 2.69 -9.04
CA LEU A 49 -12.10 3.92 -9.80
C LEU A 49 -12.74 5.19 -9.21
N ASP A 50 -13.84 5.06 -8.46
CA ASP A 50 -14.51 6.21 -7.84
C ASP A 50 -14.00 6.46 -6.41
N HIS A 51 -13.04 5.66 -5.93
CA HIS A 51 -12.33 5.94 -4.68
C HIS A 51 -11.54 7.26 -4.81
N PRO A 52 -11.49 8.13 -3.78
CA PRO A 52 -10.75 9.39 -3.86
C PRO A 52 -9.27 9.26 -4.20
N PHE A 53 -8.65 8.11 -3.89
CA PHE A 53 -7.28 7.74 -4.29
C PHE A 53 -7.23 6.59 -5.30
N GLY A 54 -8.33 6.28 -6.00
CA GLY A 54 -8.38 5.13 -6.90
C GLY A 54 -7.32 5.16 -8.00
N PHE A 55 -6.93 6.36 -8.43
CA PHE A 55 -5.87 6.51 -9.43
C PHE A 55 -4.47 6.28 -8.85
N GLU A 56 -4.20 6.79 -7.65
CA GLU A 56 -2.98 6.52 -6.90
C GLU A 56 -2.86 5.03 -6.54
N THR A 57 -3.96 4.41 -6.09
CA THR A 57 -4.05 2.96 -5.85
C THR A 57 -3.73 2.18 -7.12
N MET A 58 -4.24 2.57 -8.29
CA MET A 58 -3.89 1.91 -9.55
C MET A 58 -2.37 1.94 -9.84
N ILE A 59 -1.70 3.06 -9.55
CA ILE A 59 -0.24 3.17 -9.72
C ILE A 59 0.47 2.27 -8.72
N HIS A 60 0.01 2.23 -7.47
CA HIS A 60 0.52 1.39 -6.40
C HIS A 60 0.42 -0.10 -6.76
N GLU A 61 -0.79 -0.60 -7.06
CA GLU A 61 -0.98 -2.01 -7.43
C GLU A 61 -0.18 -2.38 -8.69
N TYR A 62 -0.02 -1.45 -9.63
CA TYR A 62 0.79 -1.69 -10.81
C TYR A 62 2.28 -1.76 -10.48
N CYS A 63 2.74 -1.06 -9.44
CA CYS A 63 4.10 -1.21 -8.93
C CYS A 63 4.32 -2.55 -8.22
N HIS A 64 3.33 -3.09 -7.51
CA HIS A 64 3.36 -4.49 -7.03
C HIS A 64 3.50 -5.47 -8.19
N TYR A 65 2.74 -5.29 -9.28
CA TYR A 65 2.93 -6.06 -10.51
C TYR A 65 4.36 -5.95 -11.07
N LEU A 66 4.96 -4.75 -11.08
CA LEU A 66 6.34 -4.57 -11.53
C LEU A 66 7.37 -5.19 -10.58
N GLN A 67 7.10 -5.23 -9.27
CA GLN A 67 7.93 -5.94 -8.28
C GLN A 67 7.85 -7.45 -8.52
N TRP A 68 6.64 -8.01 -8.67
CA TRP A 68 6.44 -9.39 -9.06
C TRP A 68 7.19 -9.71 -10.37
N LYS A 69 7.07 -8.88 -11.41
CA LYS A 69 7.68 -9.13 -12.71
C LYS A 69 9.20 -9.01 -12.73
N ASN A 70 9.75 -8.02 -12.02
CA ASN A 70 11.15 -7.61 -12.20
C ASN A 70 12.01 -7.76 -10.94
N LYS A 71 11.40 -7.98 -9.76
CA LYS A 71 12.05 -8.09 -8.45
C LYS A 71 11.64 -9.37 -7.70
N ARG A 72 11.49 -10.48 -8.43
CA ARG A 72 11.15 -11.81 -7.88
C ARG A 72 11.90 -12.18 -6.58
N PRO A 73 13.23 -11.96 -6.44
CA PRO A 73 13.90 -12.32 -5.19
C PRO A 73 13.36 -11.62 -3.94
N LEU A 74 12.89 -10.37 -4.05
CA LEU A 74 12.22 -9.68 -2.94
C LEU A 74 10.82 -10.27 -2.73
N TRP A 75 10.02 -10.33 -3.80
CA TRP A 75 8.65 -10.83 -3.78
C TRP A 75 8.55 -12.24 -3.15
N ASP A 76 9.39 -13.16 -3.64
CA ASP A 76 9.39 -14.56 -3.22
C ASP A 76 9.92 -14.75 -1.80
N SER A 77 10.73 -13.81 -1.30
CA SER A 77 11.32 -13.93 0.05
C SER A 77 10.33 -13.65 1.18
N ILE A 78 9.23 -12.97 0.88
CA ILE A 78 8.24 -12.50 1.86
C ILE A 78 6.85 -13.13 1.68
N ASP A 79 6.67 -13.90 0.61
CA ASP A 79 5.38 -14.44 0.16
C ASP A 79 4.60 -15.16 1.29
N ASN A 80 5.34 -15.92 2.11
CA ASN A 80 4.76 -16.71 3.21
C ASN A 80 4.57 -15.92 4.52
N THR A 81 5.11 -14.71 4.63
CA THR A 81 5.14 -13.92 5.88
C THR A 81 4.35 -12.63 5.76
N TYR A 82 4.21 -12.06 4.56
CA TYR A 82 3.55 -10.78 4.31
C TYR A 82 2.10 -10.77 4.84
N GLY A 83 1.31 -11.81 4.55
CA GLY A 83 -0.11 -11.85 4.94
C GLY A 83 -0.39 -11.99 6.44
N VAL A 84 0.55 -12.50 7.23
CA VAL A 84 0.28 -12.94 8.62
C VAL A 84 -0.23 -11.81 9.52
N LEU A 85 0.39 -10.63 9.49
CA LEU A 85 -0.07 -9.48 10.28
C LEU A 85 -1.45 -9.00 9.82
N ILE A 86 -1.68 -8.98 8.50
CA ILE A 86 -2.95 -8.55 7.88
C ILE A 86 -4.08 -9.46 8.36
N ASP A 87 -3.94 -10.77 8.14
CA ASP A 87 -4.91 -11.78 8.57
C ASP A 87 -5.19 -11.67 10.07
N TRP A 88 -4.14 -11.48 10.87
CA TRP A 88 -4.25 -11.40 12.33
C TRP A 88 -5.04 -10.18 12.84
N PHE A 89 -4.95 -9.02 12.18
CA PHE A 89 -5.73 -7.83 12.57
C PHE A 89 -7.10 -7.76 11.88
N GLU A 90 -7.34 -8.55 10.84
CA GLU A 90 -8.62 -8.61 10.13
C GLU A 90 -9.57 -9.65 10.71
N ASP A 91 -9.04 -10.78 11.17
CA ASP A 91 -9.80 -11.86 11.77
C ASP A 91 -9.36 -12.09 13.23
N SER A 92 -10.30 -11.94 14.16
CA SER A 92 -10.06 -12.18 15.58
C SER A 92 -9.76 -13.65 15.91
N GLU A 93 -10.16 -14.59 15.04
CA GLU A 93 -9.95 -16.02 15.20
C GLU A 93 -8.54 -16.45 14.74
N VAL A 94 -7.85 -15.66 13.93
CA VAL A 94 -6.47 -15.93 13.51
C VAL A 94 -5.52 -15.75 14.69
N SER A 95 -4.64 -16.72 14.91
CA SER A 95 -3.58 -16.65 15.93
C SER A 95 -2.22 -16.61 15.26
N ALA A 96 -1.34 -15.74 15.75
CA ALA A 96 0.05 -15.67 15.34
C ALA A 96 0.94 -15.47 16.57
N THR A 97 2.14 -16.01 16.53
CA THR A 97 3.19 -15.77 17.53
C THR A 97 3.81 -14.38 17.35
N GLU A 98 4.46 -13.86 18.39
CA GLU A 98 5.16 -12.56 18.28
C GLU A 98 6.27 -12.60 17.22
N GLU A 99 6.95 -13.73 17.04
CA GLU A 99 7.99 -13.90 16.02
C GLU A 99 7.41 -13.80 14.60
N GLU A 100 6.27 -14.45 14.35
CA GLU A 100 5.57 -14.35 13.07
C GLU A 100 5.06 -12.93 12.80
N LEU A 101 4.53 -12.25 13.84
CA LEU A 101 4.08 -10.86 13.72
C LEU A 101 5.24 -9.89 13.50
N ASP A 102 6.39 -10.09 14.16
CA ASP A 102 7.59 -9.28 13.95
C ASP A 102 8.15 -9.45 12.54
N GLN A 103 8.22 -10.69 12.04
CA GLN A 103 8.69 -10.99 10.69
C GLN A 103 7.73 -10.43 9.63
N SER A 104 6.43 -10.65 9.79
CA SER A 104 5.40 -10.13 8.90
C SER A 104 5.41 -8.59 8.85
N PHE A 105 5.47 -7.95 10.02
CA PHE A 105 5.59 -6.49 10.11
C PHE A 105 6.82 -5.97 9.36
N HIS A 106 7.98 -6.60 9.55
CA HIS A 106 9.20 -6.25 8.83
C HIS A 106 9.02 -6.35 7.31
N ASP A 107 8.47 -7.48 6.85
CA ASP A 107 8.36 -7.81 5.44
C ASP A 107 7.33 -6.96 4.71
N ILE A 108 6.21 -6.65 5.36
CA ILE A 108 5.24 -5.67 4.87
C ILE A 108 5.92 -4.31 4.68
N ILE A 109 6.61 -3.79 5.71
CA ILE A 109 7.27 -2.49 5.61
C ILE A 109 8.33 -2.49 4.50
N LEU A 110 9.07 -3.58 4.34
CA LEU A 110 10.07 -3.72 3.28
C LEU A 110 9.43 -3.67 1.87
N LEU A 111 8.38 -4.45 1.64
CA LEU A 111 7.71 -4.52 0.34
C LEU A 111 7.02 -3.20 0.00
N GLU A 112 6.22 -2.70 0.93
CA GLU A 112 5.41 -1.51 0.73
C GLU A 112 6.27 -0.27 0.59
N HIS A 113 7.36 -0.17 1.35
CA HIS A 113 8.32 0.92 1.17
C HIS A 113 8.92 0.95 -0.23
N ASP A 114 9.33 -0.21 -0.76
CA ASP A 114 9.85 -0.31 -2.13
C ASP A 114 8.77 0.00 -3.17
N CYS A 115 7.53 -0.46 -2.95
CA CYS A 115 6.38 -0.17 -3.82
C CYS A 115 6.07 1.33 -3.86
N GLU A 116 6.05 1.99 -2.70
CA GLU A 116 5.79 3.43 -2.59
C GLU A 116 6.89 4.27 -3.25
N MET A 117 8.16 3.86 -3.10
CA MET A 117 9.26 4.49 -3.85
C MET A 117 9.13 4.28 -5.36
N MET A 118 8.76 3.07 -5.80
CA MET A 118 8.55 2.76 -7.21
C MET A 118 7.40 3.59 -7.78
N SER A 119 6.29 3.69 -7.08
CA SER A 119 5.09 4.44 -7.47
C SER A 119 5.38 5.93 -7.63
N LEU A 120 6.06 6.54 -6.65
CA LEU A 120 6.47 7.94 -6.72
C LEU A 120 7.41 8.19 -7.92
N ASN A 121 8.43 7.34 -8.09
CA ASN A 121 9.37 7.46 -9.19
C ASN A 121 8.69 7.26 -10.54
N PHE A 122 7.82 6.26 -10.65
CA PHE A 122 7.06 5.97 -11.85
C PHE A 122 6.19 7.17 -12.25
N ALA A 123 5.48 7.75 -11.29
CA ALA A 123 4.61 8.90 -11.54
C ALA A 123 5.38 10.13 -12.01
N ILE A 124 6.52 10.43 -11.38
CA ILE A 124 7.40 11.55 -11.74
C ILE A 124 8.03 11.32 -13.13
N GLN A 125 8.60 10.14 -13.37
CA GLN A 125 9.31 9.83 -14.63
C GLN A 125 8.37 9.82 -15.84
N ASN A 126 7.11 9.44 -15.66
CA ASN A 126 6.12 9.40 -16.73
C ASN A 126 5.32 10.72 -16.86
N CYS A 127 5.61 11.72 -16.03
CA CYS A 127 4.90 13.00 -15.97
C CYS A 127 3.38 12.77 -15.96
N ILE A 128 2.89 11.97 -15.02
CA ILE A 128 1.46 11.64 -14.92
C ILE A 128 0.66 12.91 -14.63
N GLU A 129 -0.37 13.16 -15.43
CA GLU A 129 -1.20 14.36 -15.27
C GLU A 129 -1.94 14.39 -13.92
N ASN A 130 -2.01 15.57 -13.31
CA ASN A 130 -2.71 15.81 -12.03
C ASN A 130 -2.24 14.93 -10.86
N PHE A 131 -1.04 14.36 -10.93
CA PHE A 131 -0.41 13.70 -9.78
C PHE A 131 0.19 14.75 -8.86
N ASP A 132 -0.11 14.68 -7.56
CA ASP A 132 0.49 15.54 -6.53
C ASP A 132 1.51 14.73 -5.71
N PRO A 133 2.82 14.87 -6.00
CA PRO A 133 3.85 14.12 -5.29
C PRO A 133 3.88 14.41 -3.80
N LYS A 134 3.55 15.64 -3.37
CA LYS A 134 3.61 15.99 -1.95
C LYS A 134 2.49 15.29 -1.20
N ARG A 135 1.28 15.35 -1.74
CA ARG A 135 0.12 14.66 -1.16
C ARG A 135 0.33 13.15 -1.12
N TYR A 136 0.87 12.59 -2.20
CA TYR A 136 1.21 11.18 -2.28
C TYR A 136 2.21 10.77 -1.19
N ILE A 137 3.33 11.49 -1.05
CA ILE A 137 4.36 11.21 -0.04
C ILE A 137 3.77 11.25 1.38
N GLN A 138 2.88 12.19 1.65
CA GLN A 138 2.21 12.27 2.95
C GLN A 138 1.32 11.04 3.22
N ALA A 139 0.56 10.60 2.22
CA ALA A 139 -0.30 9.42 2.31
C ALA A 139 0.53 8.14 2.47
N ALA A 140 1.58 7.96 1.67
CA ALA A 140 2.50 6.82 1.74
C ALA A 140 3.22 6.77 3.10
N ASN A 141 3.65 7.92 3.63
CA ASN A 141 4.21 7.99 4.98
C ASN A 141 3.20 7.54 6.03
N LEU A 142 1.96 8.03 5.97
CA LEU A 142 0.91 7.62 6.90
C LEU A 142 0.66 6.11 6.81
N TYR A 143 0.54 5.58 5.60
CA TYR A 143 0.30 4.17 5.32
C TYR A 143 1.35 3.27 5.98
N LEU A 144 2.64 3.54 5.76
CA LEU A 144 3.72 2.76 6.39
C LEU A 144 3.67 2.84 7.92
N TRP A 145 3.32 4.00 8.49
CA TRP A 145 3.19 4.12 9.94
C TRP A 145 1.97 3.38 10.50
N HIS A 146 0.90 3.19 9.73
CA HIS A 146 -0.29 2.49 10.20
C HIS A 146 0.02 1.06 10.65
N TYR A 147 0.96 0.35 10.02
CA TYR A 147 1.27 -1.02 10.42
C TYR A 147 1.74 -1.17 11.87
N HIS A 148 2.40 -0.16 12.44
CA HIS A 148 2.69 -0.14 13.89
C HIS A 148 1.41 -0.15 14.73
N PHE A 149 0.44 0.66 14.33
CA PHE A 149 -0.81 0.84 15.04
C PHE A 149 -1.80 -0.30 14.76
N ASN A 150 -1.80 -0.87 13.56
CA ASN A 150 -2.52 -2.09 13.23
C ASN A 150 -2.07 -3.23 14.13
N ARG A 151 -0.75 -3.42 14.28
CA ARG A 151 -0.19 -4.40 15.21
C ARG A 151 -0.55 -4.09 16.66
N ARG A 152 -0.37 -2.83 17.09
CA ARG A 152 -0.62 -2.42 18.48
C ARG A 152 -2.07 -2.60 18.93
N PHE A 153 -3.02 -2.27 18.05
CA PHE A 153 -4.45 -2.25 18.38
C PHE A 153 -5.21 -3.47 17.84
N ARG A 154 -4.55 -4.31 17.04
CA ARG A 154 -5.14 -5.47 16.36
C ARG A 154 -6.42 -5.11 15.60
N LYS A 155 -6.35 -4.06 14.76
CA LYS A 155 -7.44 -3.64 13.87
C LYS A 155 -6.97 -2.65 12.82
N LYS A 156 -7.82 -2.37 11.84
CA LYS A 156 -7.68 -1.27 10.87
C LYS A 156 -8.02 0.10 11.48
N PRO A 157 -7.52 1.22 10.93
CA PRO A 157 -8.06 2.54 11.25
C PRO A 157 -9.55 2.61 10.87
N ASN A 158 -10.33 3.44 11.58
CA ASN A 158 -11.77 3.61 11.32
C ASN A 158 -12.07 4.35 10.02
N LEU A 159 -11.12 5.16 9.54
CA LEU A 159 -11.25 5.95 8.32
C LEU A 159 -10.14 5.58 7.34
N PRO A 160 -10.42 5.60 6.02
CA PRO A 160 -9.38 5.46 5.02
C PRO A 160 -8.44 6.67 5.05
N ILE A 161 -7.20 6.48 4.59
CA ILE A 161 -6.15 7.51 4.53
C ILE A 161 -6.63 8.79 3.79
N CYS A 162 -7.50 8.64 2.79
CA CYS A 162 -8.04 9.77 2.03
C CYS A 162 -9.03 10.65 2.83
N ALA A 163 -9.64 10.11 3.89
CA ALA A 163 -10.68 10.76 4.67
C ALA A 163 -10.19 11.25 6.05
N THR A 164 -8.98 10.90 6.45
CA THR A 164 -8.34 11.43 7.65
C THR A 164 -7.62 12.75 7.37
N ASN A 165 -7.41 13.53 8.42
CA ASN A 165 -6.54 14.71 8.43
C ASN A 165 -5.14 14.40 9.00
N ALA A 166 -4.84 13.17 9.44
CA ALA A 166 -3.48 12.82 9.88
C ALA A 166 -2.47 12.87 8.74
N VAL A 167 -2.93 12.62 7.51
CA VAL A 167 -2.14 12.78 6.30
C VAL A 167 -1.62 14.23 6.14
N ASP A 168 -2.39 15.23 6.56
CA ASP A 168 -2.01 16.65 6.40
C ASP A 168 -0.80 17.02 7.27
N ILE A 169 -0.59 16.31 8.39
CA ILE A 169 0.53 16.55 9.31
C ILE A 169 1.75 15.66 9.01
N MET A 170 1.65 14.74 8.05
CA MET A 170 2.76 13.88 7.64
C MET A 170 3.87 14.68 6.95
N SER A 171 5.08 14.13 7.06
CA SER A 171 6.25 14.64 6.35
C SER A 171 5.98 14.64 4.85
N THR A 172 6.39 15.71 4.16
CA THR A 172 6.43 15.78 2.69
C THR A 172 7.72 15.20 2.11
N THR A 173 8.54 14.58 2.95
CA THR A 173 9.75 13.86 2.57
C THR A 173 9.55 12.38 2.83
N PHE A 174 9.75 11.56 1.79
CA PHE A 174 9.81 10.11 1.89
C PHE A 174 11.23 9.70 2.27
N LYS A 175 11.39 8.84 3.28
CA LYS A 175 12.72 8.39 3.71
C LYS A 175 13.15 7.22 2.85
N ASN A 176 14.35 7.27 2.30
CA ASN A 176 14.83 6.25 1.35
C ASN A 176 15.20 4.90 2.00
N ASP A 177 15.38 4.86 3.32
CA ASP A 177 15.71 3.63 4.05
C ASP A 177 14.46 3.12 4.77
N TYR A 178 13.96 1.95 4.40
CA TYR A 178 12.77 1.33 5.01
C TYR A 178 12.94 1.13 6.53
N LYS A 179 14.18 0.96 7.01
CA LYS A 179 14.48 0.82 8.45
C LYS A 179 14.06 2.03 9.26
N PHE A 180 13.91 3.19 8.63
CA PHE A 180 13.32 4.36 9.27
C PHE A 180 11.88 4.06 9.76
N TYR A 181 11.08 3.37 8.94
CA TYR A 181 9.69 3.04 9.24
C TYR A 181 9.56 1.83 10.17
N LEU A 182 10.62 1.04 10.39
CA LEU A 182 10.61 -0.06 11.36
C LEU A 182 10.69 0.40 12.82
N ASN A 183 11.19 1.61 13.07
CA ASN A 183 11.35 2.14 14.43
C ASN A 183 10.36 3.28 14.67
N LEU A 184 9.36 3.03 15.52
CA LEU A 184 8.33 4.00 15.88
C LEU A 184 8.89 5.29 16.51
N ASP A 185 10.05 5.25 17.15
CA ASP A 185 10.70 6.44 17.74
C ASP A 185 11.12 7.48 16.68
N ASN A 186 11.20 7.07 15.41
CA ASN A 186 11.45 7.99 14.29
C ASN A 186 10.22 8.83 13.93
N LEU A 187 9.03 8.47 14.40
CA LEU A 187 7.80 9.22 14.23
C LEU A 187 7.61 10.19 15.40
N GLU A 188 7.53 11.49 15.13
CA GLU A 188 7.32 12.53 16.14
C GLU A 188 6.07 12.25 16.98
N THR A 189 6.13 12.44 18.31
CA THR A 189 5.05 12.06 19.24
C THR A 189 3.69 12.67 18.87
N TYR A 190 3.64 13.95 18.48
CA TYR A 190 2.36 14.58 18.09
C TYR A 190 1.71 13.94 16.85
N ARG A 191 2.51 13.31 15.98
CA ARG A 191 2.01 12.53 14.84
C ARG A 191 1.48 11.18 15.31
N GLN A 192 2.19 10.50 16.21
CA GLN A 192 1.68 9.27 16.82
C GLN A 192 0.33 9.51 17.51
N ASP A 193 0.22 10.56 18.32
CA ASP A 193 -1.01 10.94 19.01
C ASP A 193 -2.17 11.21 18.03
N ARG A 194 -1.87 11.78 16.86
CA ARG A 194 -2.87 11.98 15.81
C ARG A 194 -3.33 10.66 15.19
N ILE A 195 -2.40 9.77 14.85
CA ILE A 195 -2.72 8.48 14.21
C ILE A 195 -3.53 7.60 15.18
N ILE A 196 -3.17 7.58 16.48
CA ILE A 196 -3.90 6.82 17.51
C ILE A 196 -5.39 7.20 17.56
N GLN A 197 -5.74 8.46 17.29
CA GLN A 197 -7.15 8.89 17.27
C GLN A 197 -7.96 8.23 16.15
N GLU A 198 -7.31 7.71 15.11
CA GLU A 198 -7.98 6.97 14.03
C GLU A 198 -8.37 5.55 14.42
N TYR A 199 -7.83 5.06 15.53
CA TYR A 199 -8.11 3.74 16.11
C TYR A 199 -9.00 3.85 17.36
N SER A 200 -9.47 5.03 17.72
CA SER A 200 -10.33 5.24 18.91
C SER A 200 -11.79 4.91 18.66
#